data_AF-A0A2I2ZI88-F1
#
_entry.id   AF-A0A2I2ZI88-F1
#
_cell.length_a   1.000
_cell.length_b   1.000
_cell.length_c   1.000
_cell.angle_alpha   90.00
_cell.angle_beta   90.00
_cell.angle_gamma   90.00
#
_symmetry.space_group_name_H-M   'P 1'
#
loop_
_entity.id
_entity.type
_entity.pdbx_description
1 polymer ?
#
loop_
_entity_poly.entity_id
_entity_poly.type
_entity_poly.pdbx_seq_one_letter_code
_entity_poly.pdbx_strand_id
1 'polypeptide(L)'
;MSWSPSLTTQTCGAWEMKERLGTGGFGNVIRWHNQETGEQIAIKQCRQELSPRNRERWCLEIQIMRRLTHPNVVAARDVPEGMQNLAPNDLPLLAMEYCQGGDLRKYLNQFENCCGLREGAILTLLSDIASALRYLHENRIIHRDLKPENIVLQQGEQRLIHKIIDLGYAKELDQGSLCTSFVGTLQYLAPELLEQQKYTVTVDYWSFGTLAFECITGFRPFLPNWQPVQWHSKVRQKSEVDIVVSEDLNGTVKFSSSLPYPNNLNSVLAERLEKWLQLMLMWHPRQRGTDPTYGPNGCFKALDDILNLKLVHILNMVTGTIHTYPVTEDESLQSLKARIQQDTGIPEEDQELLQEAGLALIPDKPATQCISDGKLNEGRTLDMDLVFLFDNSKITYETQISPRPQPESVSCILQEPKRNLAFFQLRKVWGQVWHSIQTLKEDCNRLQQGQRAAMMNLLRNNSCLSKMKNSMASMSQQLKAKLDFFKTSIQIDLEKYSEQTEFGIRERSETPGRTDDGSADRHRGLTEEPHGPEAGGNAGRPRGASKGAVQETKGKTSRPAN
;
A
#
# COMPACT_ATOMS: atom_id res chain seq x y z
N MET A 1 42.83 -7.40 -41.82
CA MET A 1 41.57 -7.14 -41.10
C MET A 1 41.93 -6.50 -39.77
N SER A 2 41.72 -5.20 -39.61
CA SER A 2 41.88 -4.51 -38.33
C SER A 2 40.56 -4.61 -37.57
N TRP A 3 40.61 -5.02 -36.30
CA TRP A 3 39.47 -4.89 -35.41
C TRP A 3 39.30 -3.41 -35.07
N SER A 4 38.13 -2.84 -35.35
CA SER A 4 37.84 -1.47 -34.96
C SER A 4 37.67 -1.40 -33.43
N PRO A 5 38.33 -0.45 -32.73
CA PRO A 5 38.11 -0.23 -31.30
C PRO A 5 36.76 0.46 -31.00
N SER A 6 36.00 0.86 -32.03
CA SER A 6 34.72 1.55 -31.89
C SER A 6 33.62 0.59 -31.44
N LEU A 7 33.10 0.80 -30.23
CA LEU A 7 31.93 0.11 -29.66
C LEU A 7 30.59 0.68 -30.15
N THR A 8 30.59 1.60 -31.12
CA THR A 8 29.39 2.30 -31.57
C THR A 8 28.42 1.30 -32.18
N THR A 9 27.25 1.16 -31.54
CA THR A 9 26.10 0.47 -32.08
C THR A 9 25.60 1.18 -33.35
N GLN A 10 24.74 0.52 -34.12
CA GLN A 10 24.20 1.05 -35.38
C GLN A 10 23.56 2.44 -35.19
N THR A 11 23.79 3.38 -36.10
CA THR A 11 23.25 4.74 -36.06
C THR A 11 22.40 5.08 -37.29
N CYS A 12 21.49 6.04 -37.13
CA CYS A 12 20.68 6.64 -38.20
C CYS A 12 20.52 8.14 -37.92
N GLY A 13 21.38 8.98 -38.49
CA GLY A 13 21.47 10.39 -38.09
C GLY A 13 21.82 10.53 -36.61
N ALA A 14 21.06 11.34 -35.87
CA ALA A 14 21.20 11.53 -34.42
C ALA A 14 20.71 10.33 -33.58
N TRP A 15 20.06 9.34 -34.20
CA TRP A 15 19.53 8.17 -33.50
C TRP A 15 20.56 7.07 -33.38
N GLU A 16 20.81 6.63 -32.16
CA GLU A 16 21.70 5.53 -31.83
C GLU A 16 20.88 4.32 -31.37
N MET A 17 21.12 3.16 -31.98
CA MET A 17 20.56 1.89 -31.57
C MET A 17 21.10 1.49 -30.21
N LYS A 18 20.24 1.01 -29.31
CA LYS A 18 20.62 0.57 -27.96
C LYS A 18 20.28 -0.91 -27.79
N GLU A 19 19.90 -1.32 -26.59
CA GLU A 19 19.58 -2.71 -26.29
C GLU A 19 18.27 -3.18 -26.93
N ARG A 20 18.18 -4.50 -27.12
CA ARG A 20 16.95 -5.17 -27.52
C ARG A 20 16.01 -5.26 -26.31
N LEU A 21 14.78 -4.78 -26.47
CA LEU A 21 13.74 -4.77 -25.44
C LEU A 21 12.98 -6.08 -25.36
N GLY A 22 12.77 -6.74 -26.50
CA GLY A 22 12.00 -7.98 -26.56
C GLY A 22 12.14 -8.71 -27.88
N THR A 23 11.72 -9.97 -27.89
CA THR A 23 11.67 -10.81 -29.10
C THR A 23 10.31 -11.48 -29.18
N GLY A 24 9.53 -11.17 -30.20
CA GLY A 24 8.19 -11.72 -30.43
C GLY A 24 8.13 -12.65 -31.64
N GLY A 25 6.91 -13.14 -31.94
CA GLY A 25 6.64 -14.01 -33.08
C GLY A 25 6.93 -13.35 -34.42
N PHE A 26 6.64 -12.05 -34.56
CA PHE A 26 6.85 -11.29 -35.79
C PHE A 26 8.23 -10.64 -35.91
N GLY A 27 9.00 -10.53 -34.82
CA GLY A 27 10.34 -9.95 -34.86
C GLY A 27 10.81 -9.36 -33.53
N ASN A 28 11.83 -8.52 -33.58
CA ASN A 28 12.50 -7.93 -32.42
C ASN A 28 12.07 -6.49 -32.19
N VAL A 29 12.03 -6.09 -30.92
CA VAL A 29 11.81 -4.70 -30.49
C VAL A 29 13.14 -4.16 -29.96
N ILE A 30 13.59 -3.03 -30.48
CA ILE A 30 14.87 -2.41 -30.13
C ILE A 30 14.63 -0.98 -29.65
N ARG A 31 15.36 -0.56 -28.62
CA ARG A 31 15.39 0.83 -28.16
C ARG A 31 16.31 1.66 -29.05
N TRP A 32 15.86 2.86 -29.39
CA TRP A 32 16.67 3.88 -30.06
C TRP A 32 16.67 5.15 -29.22
N HIS A 33 17.82 5.82 -29.17
CA HIS A 33 18.03 7.03 -28.39
C HIS A 33 18.56 8.15 -29.30
N ASN A 34 17.86 9.28 -29.32
CA ASN A 34 18.30 10.48 -30.01
C ASN A 34 19.36 11.19 -29.17
N GLN A 35 20.58 11.28 -29.69
CA GLN A 35 21.73 11.88 -28.98
C GLN A 35 21.61 13.40 -28.81
N GLU A 36 20.81 14.08 -29.63
CA GLU A 36 20.65 15.54 -29.60
C GLU A 36 19.50 15.95 -28.66
N THR A 37 18.36 15.26 -28.73
CA THR A 37 17.16 15.61 -27.95
C THR A 37 17.00 14.83 -26.65
N GLY A 38 17.71 13.71 -26.50
CA GLY A 38 17.50 12.74 -25.42
C GLY A 38 16.22 11.91 -25.56
N GLU A 39 15.48 12.07 -26.66
CA GLU A 39 14.26 11.32 -26.93
C GLU A 39 14.56 9.82 -27.10
N GLN A 40 13.64 8.98 -26.64
CA GLN A 40 13.74 7.53 -26.73
C GLN A 40 12.51 6.94 -27.40
N ILE A 41 12.72 6.01 -28.33
CA ILE A 41 11.66 5.27 -29.03
C ILE A 41 11.95 3.78 -29.01
N ALA A 42 10.88 2.99 -29.16
CA ALA A 42 10.96 1.56 -29.38
C ALA A 42 10.56 1.25 -30.83
N ILE A 43 11.38 0.51 -31.56
CA ILE A 43 11.09 0.09 -32.93
C ILE A 43 10.91 -1.41 -32.97
N LYS A 44 9.70 -1.84 -33.36
CA LYS A 44 9.42 -3.22 -33.71
C LYS A 44 9.71 -3.40 -35.20
N GLN A 45 10.59 -4.33 -35.51
CA GLN A 45 10.94 -4.70 -36.89
C GLN A 45 10.57 -6.16 -37.15
N CYS A 46 10.13 -6.43 -38.36
CA CYS A 46 9.69 -7.75 -38.76
C CYS A 46 10.87 -8.69 -39.11
N ARG A 47 10.73 -10.01 -38.90
CA ARG A 47 11.69 -11.00 -39.42
C ARG A 47 11.75 -10.97 -40.95
N GLN A 48 12.90 -11.39 -41.49
CA GLN A 48 13.27 -11.24 -42.89
C GLN A 48 12.29 -11.91 -43.87
N GLU A 49 11.70 -13.07 -43.51
CA GLU A 49 10.71 -13.78 -44.34
C GLU A 49 9.39 -14.00 -43.58
N LEU A 50 8.30 -13.39 -44.05
CA LEU A 50 6.93 -13.66 -43.58
C LEU A 50 6.11 -14.35 -44.68
N SER A 51 5.23 -15.26 -44.26
CA SER A 51 4.16 -15.75 -45.13
C SER A 51 3.20 -14.59 -45.50
N PRO A 52 2.47 -14.68 -46.63
CA PRO A 52 1.52 -13.64 -47.04
C PRO A 52 0.51 -13.27 -45.94
N ARG A 53 -0.02 -14.29 -45.24
CA ARG A 53 -0.93 -14.11 -44.09
C ARG A 53 -0.29 -13.34 -42.93
N ASN A 54 0.98 -13.58 -42.65
CA ASN A 54 1.69 -12.86 -41.59
C ASN A 54 2.05 -11.43 -42.02
N ARG A 55 2.29 -11.20 -43.32
CA ARG A 55 2.50 -9.87 -43.88
C ARG A 55 1.25 -9.00 -43.70
N GLU A 56 0.08 -9.53 -44.01
CA GLU A 56 -1.21 -8.84 -43.77
C GLU A 56 -1.42 -8.53 -42.28
N ARG A 57 -1.11 -9.48 -41.40
CA ARG A 57 -1.19 -9.27 -39.94
C ARG A 57 -0.26 -8.15 -39.46
N TRP A 58 0.96 -8.08 -40.00
CA TRP A 58 1.91 -7.02 -39.68
C TRP A 58 1.39 -5.63 -40.08
N CYS A 59 0.89 -5.50 -41.32
CA CYS A 59 0.31 -4.25 -41.79
C CYS A 59 -0.93 -3.87 -40.96
N LEU A 60 -1.78 -4.84 -40.61
CA LEU A 60 -2.95 -4.62 -39.76
C LEU A 60 -2.55 -4.14 -38.35
N GLU A 61 -1.51 -4.72 -37.74
CA GLU A 61 -0.99 -4.28 -36.44
C GLU A 61 -0.60 -2.80 -36.50
N ILE A 62 0.16 -2.38 -37.52
CA ILE A 62 0.58 -0.99 -37.69
C ILE A 62 -0.62 -0.07 -37.90
N GLN A 63 -1.59 -0.49 -38.71
CA GLN A 63 -2.81 0.26 -38.96
C GLN A 63 -3.62 0.47 -37.67
N ILE A 64 -3.80 -0.58 -36.87
CA ILE A 64 -4.49 -0.51 -35.58
C ILE A 64 -3.71 0.44 -34.64
N MET A 65 -2.41 0.22 -34.46
CA MET A 65 -1.58 1.02 -33.55
C MET A 65 -1.60 2.52 -33.91
N ARG A 66 -1.62 2.87 -35.20
CA ARG A 66 -1.71 4.27 -35.66
C ARG A 66 -3.07 4.93 -35.38
N ARG A 67 -4.15 4.15 -35.27
CA ARG A 67 -5.51 4.66 -34.99
C ARG A 67 -5.77 4.85 -33.49
N LEU A 68 -5.05 4.13 -32.64
CA LEU A 68 -5.29 4.15 -31.20
C LEU A 68 -4.62 5.34 -30.51
N THR A 69 -5.34 5.92 -29.56
CA THR A 69 -4.88 7.05 -28.74
C THR A 69 -5.53 6.96 -27.37
N HIS A 70 -4.80 6.46 -26.39
CA HIS A 70 -5.26 6.30 -25.01
C HIS A 70 -4.07 6.32 -24.04
N PRO A 71 -4.19 6.93 -22.84
CA PRO A 71 -3.08 7.04 -21.88
C PRO A 71 -2.47 5.69 -21.46
N ASN A 72 -3.29 4.62 -21.41
CA ASN A 72 -2.87 3.27 -21.01
C ASN A 72 -2.66 2.30 -22.20
N VAL A 73 -2.53 2.82 -23.42
CA VAL A 73 -2.08 2.03 -24.59
C VAL A 73 -0.84 2.71 -25.15
N VAL A 74 0.20 1.94 -25.49
CA VAL A 74 1.42 2.51 -26.07
C VAL A 74 1.10 3.16 -27.41
N ALA A 75 1.48 4.43 -27.56
CA ALA A 75 1.25 5.19 -28.77
C ALA A 75 2.25 4.81 -29.89
N ALA A 76 1.73 4.69 -31.12
CA ALA A 76 2.57 4.71 -32.31
C ALA A 76 3.25 6.08 -32.46
N ARG A 77 4.47 6.07 -32.99
CA ARG A 77 5.26 7.26 -33.33
C ARG A 77 5.60 7.23 -34.82
N ASP A 78 5.98 8.39 -35.35
CA ASP A 78 6.55 8.45 -36.68
C ASP A 78 7.90 7.72 -36.71
N VAL A 79 8.15 7.02 -37.81
CA VAL A 79 9.45 6.37 -38.04
C VAL A 79 10.44 7.48 -38.43
N PRO A 80 11.57 7.64 -37.71
CA PRO A 80 12.57 8.64 -38.07
C PRO A 80 13.07 8.49 -39.51
N GLU A 81 13.36 9.62 -40.15
CA GLU A 81 13.83 9.66 -41.53
C GLU A 81 15.09 8.80 -41.70
N GLY A 82 15.14 8.00 -42.78
CA GLY A 82 16.23 7.09 -43.07
C GLY A 82 16.18 5.74 -42.33
N MET A 83 15.41 5.58 -41.24
CA MET A 83 15.35 4.30 -40.51
C MET A 83 14.66 3.20 -41.31
N GLN A 84 13.68 3.53 -42.15
CA GLN A 84 13.03 2.54 -43.01
C GLN A 84 14.02 1.87 -43.98
N ASN A 85 15.13 2.54 -44.34
CA ASN A 85 16.20 1.95 -45.17
C ASN A 85 17.04 0.92 -44.42
N LEU A 86 16.97 0.92 -43.08
CA LEU A 86 17.61 -0.07 -42.21
C LEU A 86 16.68 -1.26 -41.91
N ALA A 87 15.44 -1.23 -42.42
CA ALA A 87 14.51 -2.34 -42.25
C ALA A 87 15.04 -3.60 -42.95
N PRO A 88 14.81 -4.79 -42.37
CA PRO A 88 15.31 -6.05 -42.94
C PRO A 88 14.59 -6.48 -44.23
N ASN A 89 13.46 -5.85 -44.56
CA ASN A 89 12.63 -6.11 -45.74
C ASN A 89 11.71 -4.91 -46.03
N ASP A 90 10.91 -5.01 -47.11
CA ASP A 90 10.00 -3.95 -47.57
C ASP A 90 8.80 -3.67 -46.65
N LEU A 91 8.74 -4.30 -45.47
CA LEU A 91 7.67 -4.07 -44.50
C LEU A 91 7.96 -2.80 -43.68
N PRO A 92 6.93 -1.98 -43.40
CA PRO A 92 7.10 -0.78 -42.60
C PRO A 92 7.53 -1.12 -41.17
N LEU A 93 8.40 -0.29 -40.61
CA LEU A 93 8.74 -0.33 -39.19
C LEU A 93 7.57 0.20 -38.35
N LEU A 94 7.42 -0.34 -37.13
CA LEU A 94 6.50 0.21 -36.14
C LEU A 94 7.32 0.93 -35.06
N ALA A 95 7.39 2.25 -35.15
CA ALA A 95 7.93 3.10 -34.09
C ALA A 95 6.86 3.36 -33.03
N MET A 96 7.26 3.34 -31.77
CA MET A 96 6.41 3.48 -30.59
C MET A 96 7.12 4.32 -29.53
N GLU A 97 6.35 4.91 -28.61
CA GLU A 97 6.94 5.50 -27.40
C GLU A 97 7.72 4.43 -26.60
N TYR A 98 8.85 4.82 -26.01
CA TYR A 98 9.64 3.95 -25.14
C TYR A 98 9.23 4.12 -23.67
N CYS A 99 8.89 3.00 -23.03
CA CYS A 99 8.50 2.95 -21.61
C CYS A 99 9.66 2.58 -20.69
N GLN A 100 10.08 3.52 -19.83
CA GLN A 100 11.33 3.40 -19.06
C GLN A 100 11.27 2.39 -17.90
N GLY A 101 10.09 2.06 -17.39
CA GLY A 101 9.93 1.10 -16.29
C GLY A 101 10.21 -0.35 -16.70
N GLY A 102 10.13 -0.65 -18.00
CA GLY A 102 10.17 -2.02 -18.52
C GLY A 102 8.81 -2.71 -18.41
N ASP A 103 8.78 -4.03 -18.58
CA ASP A 103 7.56 -4.84 -18.56
C ASP A 103 7.13 -5.25 -17.13
N LEU A 104 5.85 -5.58 -16.95
CA LEU A 104 5.29 -6.00 -15.66
C LEU A 104 5.87 -7.33 -15.18
N ARG A 105 6.31 -8.23 -16.07
CA ARG A 105 6.98 -9.47 -15.68
C ARG A 105 8.27 -9.19 -14.92
N LYS A 106 9.02 -8.14 -15.27
CA LYS A 106 10.20 -7.68 -14.52
C LYS A 106 9.84 -7.36 -13.06
N TYR A 107 8.73 -6.67 -12.81
CA TYR A 107 8.27 -6.33 -11.46
C TYR A 107 7.78 -7.55 -10.70
N LEU A 108 7.04 -8.47 -11.34
CA LEU A 108 6.62 -9.73 -10.71
C LEU A 108 7.79 -10.65 -10.35
N ASN A 109 8.92 -10.52 -11.05
CA ASN A 109 10.13 -11.31 -10.78
C ASN A 109 11.04 -10.69 -9.72
N GLN A 110 10.77 -9.46 -9.26
CA GLN A 110 11.46 -8.88 -8.12
C GLN A 110 11.18 -9.74 -6.88
N PHE A 111 12.23 -10.08 -6.12
CA PHE A 111 12.12 -11.07 -5.05
C PHE A 111 11.21 -10.60 -3.91
N GLU A 112 11.14 -9.29 -3.68
CA GLU A 112 10.23 -8.67 -2.72
C GLU A 112 8.75 -8.86 -3.08
N ASN A 113 8.43 -9.12 -4.35
CA ASN A 113 7.07 -9.31 -4.85
C ASN A 113 6.69 -10.80 -4.97
N CYS A 114 7.48 -11.71 -4.39
CA CYS A 114 7.25 -13.16 -4.50
C CYS A 114 5.90 -13.63 -3.91
N CYS A 115 5.30 -12.84 -3.01
CA CYS A 115 3.97 -13.07 -2.44
C CYS A 115 2.96 -11.99 -2.89
N GLY A 116 3.16 -11.42 -4.08
CA GLY A 116 2.31 -10.37 -4.65
C GLY A 116 2.92 -8.97 -4.55
N LEU A 117 2.40 -8.06 -5.38
CA LEU A 117 2.72 -6.63 -5.38
C LEU A 117 2.09 -5.94 -4.16
N ARG A 118 2.53 -4.72 -3.87
CA ARG A 118 1.91 -3.86 -2.85
C ARG A 118 0.54 -3.33 -3.29
N GLU A 119 -0.31 -2.99 -2.32
CA GLU A 119 -1.69 -2.53 -2.55
C GLU A 119 -1.79 -1.39 -3.58
N GLY A 120 -1.03 -0.30 -3.42
CA GLY A 120 -1.04 0.81 -4.38
C GLY A 120 -0.64 0.42 -5.81
N ALA A 121 0.31 -0.50 -5.95
CA ALA A 121 0.71 -1.04 -7.25
C ALA A 121 -0.41 -1.88 -7.88
N ILE A 122 -1.15 -2.66 -7.09
CA ILE A 122 -2.29 -3.45 -7.55
C ILE A 122 -3.44 -2.52 -8.00
N LEU A 123 -3.77 -1.50 -7.22
CA LEU A 123 -4.86 -0.57 -7.55
C LEU A 123 -4.57 0.24 -8.82
N THR A 124 -3.34 0.75 -8.97
CA THR A 124 -2.93 1.48 -10.18
C THR A 124 -2.90 0.58 -11.42
N LEU A 125 -2.42 -0.66 -11.29
CA LEU A 125 -2.50 -1.67 -12.36
C LEU A 125 -3.95 -1.94 -12.78
N LEU A 126 -4.83 -2.22 -11.81
CA LEU A 126 -6.22 -2.54 -12.09
C LEU A 126 -6.93 -1.39 -12.80
N SER A 127 -6.73 -0.16 -12.31
CA SER A 127 -7.29 1.05 -12.93
C SER A 127 -6.78 1.26 -14.36
N ASP A 128 -5.45 1.23 -14.55
CA ASP A 128 -4.82 1.49 -15.84
C ASP A 128 -5.22 0.46 -16.91
N ILE A 129 -5.17 -0.83 -16.56
CA ILE A 129 -5.43 -1.92 -17.49
C ILE A 129 -6.91 -2.09 -17.78
N ALA A 130 -7.78 -1.85 -16.80
CA ALA A 130 -9.22 -1.80 -17.04
C ALA A 130 -9.58 -0.68 -18.03
N SER A 131 -9.00 0.52 -17.84
CA SER A 131 -9.22 1.64 -18.78
C SER A 131 -8.72 1.31 -20.18
N ALA A 132 -7.52 0.72 -20.30
CA ALA A 132 -6.96 0.31 -21.59
C ALA A 132 -7.84 -0.74 -22.31
N LEU A 133 -8.27 -1.79 -21.60
CA LEU A 133 -9.11 -2.84 -22.18
C LEU A 133 -10.48 -2.31 -22.60
N ARG A 134 -11.10 -1.47 -21.76
CA ARG A 134 -12.37 -0.81 -22.08
C ARG A 134 -12.24 -0.01 -23.39
N TYR A 135 -11.18 0.79 -23.52
CA TYR A 135 -10.89 1.56 -24.73
C TYR A 135 -10.70 0.66 -25.97
N LEU A 136 -9.94 -0.43 -25.86
CA LEU A 136 -9.76 -1.37 -26.97
C LEU A 136 -11.08 -2.01 -27.39
N HIS A 137 -11.89 -2.45 -26.43
CA HIS A 137 -13.17 -3.11 -26.69
C HIS A 137 -14.21 -2.17 -27.31
N GLU A 138 -14.25 -0.91 -26.87
CA GLU A 138 -15.07 0.16 -27.48
C GLU A 138 -14.66 0.44 -28.93
N ASN A 139 -13.36 0.38 -29.23
CA ASN A 139 -12.80 0.46 -30.58
C ASN A 139 -12.86 -0.88 -31.34
N ARG A 140 -13.65 -1.84 -30.85
CA ARG A 140 -13.90 -3.15 -31.48
C ARG A 140 -12.64 -3.99 -31.67
N ILE A 141 -11.66 -3.86 -30.79
CA ILE A 141 -10.39 -4.58 -30.81
C ILE A 141 -10.31 -5.54 -29.62
N ILE A 142 -10.10 -6.83 -29.88
CA ILE A 142 -9.77 -7.83 -28.84
C ILE A 142 -8.26 -8.05 -28.82
N HIS A 143 -7.62 -8.02 -27.65
CA HIS A 143 -6.17 -8.14 -27.49
C HIS A 143 -5.67 -9.59 -27.71
N ARG A 144 -6.32 -10.59 -27.09
CA ARG A 144 -6.08 -12.04 -27.19
C ARG A 144 -4.77 -12.61 -26.62
N ASP A 145 -3.76 -11.78 -26.34
CA ASP A 145 -2.52 -12.24 -25.67
C ASP A 145 -2.15 -11.32 -24.50
N LEU A 146 -3.13 -10.94 -23.67
CA LEU A 146 -2.86 -10.10 -22.51
C LEU A 146 -2.12 -10.91 -21.44
N LYS A 147 -0.96 -10.43 -21.02
CA LYS A 147 -0.05 -11.10 -20.07
C LYS A 147 0.95 -10.08 -19.51
N PRO A 148 1.66 -10.38 -18.41
CA PRO A 148 2.60 -9.43 -17.81
C PRO A 148 3.70 -8.93 -18.76
N GLU A 149 4.16 -9.75 -19.70
CA GLU A 149 5.16 -9.36 -20.70
C GLU A 149 4.62 -8.32 -21.70
N ASN A 150 3.29 -8.22 -21.85
CA ASN A 150 2.61 -7.28 -22.76
C ASN A 150 2.03 -6.05 -22.03
N ILE A 151 2.46 -5.82 -20.79
CA ILE A 151 2.18 -4.59 -20.03
C ILE A 151 3.51 -3.94 -19.71
N VAL A 152 3.71 -2.71 -20.16
CA VAL A 152 4.92 -1.92 -19.87
C VAL A 152 4.58 -0.73 -18.97
N LEU A 153 5.57 -0.30 -18.18
CA LEU A 153 5.42 0.79 -17.24
C LEU A 153 6.15 2.03 -17.76
N GLN A 154 5.42 3.12 -17.92
CA GLN A 154 5.94 4.44 -18.29
C GLN A 154 6.15 5.27 -17.02
N GLN A 155 7.26 6.01 -16.93
CA GLN A 155 7.44 7.00 -15.88
C GLN A 155 6.51 8.19 -16.15
N GLY A 156 5.48 8.36 -15.31
CA GLY A 156 4.67 9.57 -15.26
C GLY A 156 5.25 10.60 -14.27
N GLU A 157 4.63 11.77 -14.19
CA GLU A 157 5.06 12.85 -13.30
C GLU A 157 4.99 12.46 -11.81
N GLN A 158 4.02 11.63 -11.43
CA GLN A 158 3.72 11.31 -10.03
C GLN A 158 3.74 9.82 -9.71
N ARG A 159 3.66 8.95 -10.74
CA ARG A 159 3.57 7.49 -10.60
C ARG A 159 4.01 6.78 -11.86
N LEU A 160 4.23 5.47 -11.76
CA LEU A 160 4.32 4.59 -12.92
C LEU A 160 2.93 4.39 -13.55
N ILE A 161 2.87 4.43 -14.88
CA ILE A 161 1.64 4.26 -15.67
C ILE A 161 1.73 2.95 -16.45
N HIS A 162 0.78 2.05 -16.24
CA HIS A 162 0.73 0.79 -16.97
C HIS A 162 0.11 1.02 -18.35
N LYS A 163 0.77 0.49 -19.38
CA LYS A 163 0.34 0.58 -20.78
C LYS A 163 0.35 -0.80 -21.44
N ILE A 164 -0.70 -1.09 -22.20
CA ILE A 164 -0.75 -2.30 -23.04
C ILE A 164 0.10 -2.10 -24.29
N ILE A 165 0.85 -3.15 -24.67
CA ILE A 165 1.61 -3.27 -25.91
C ILE A 165 1.22 -4.52 -26.70
N ASP A 166 1.76 -4.67 -27.91
CA ASP A 166 1.73 -5.88 -28.74
C ASP A 166 0.31 -6.30 -29.20
N LEU A 167 -0.27 -5.49 -30.09
CA LEU A 167 -1.51 -5.79 -30.79
C LEU A 167 -1.30 -6.70 -32.01
N GLY A 168 -0.16 -7.39 -32.13
CA GLY A 168 0.13 -8.31 -33.24
C GLY A 168 -0.78 -9.54 -33.28
N TYR A 169 -1.38 -9.87 -32.14
CA TYR A 169 -2.47 -10.84 -32.05
C TYR A 169 -3.83 -10.18 -31.89
N ALA A 170 -3.99 -8.87 -32.06
CA ALA A 170 -5.31 -8.26 -31.95
C ALA A 170 -6.20 -8.61 -33.15
N LYS A 171 -7.52 -8.42 -33.02
CA LYS A 171 -8.48 -8.59 -34.13
C LYS A 171 -9.62 -7.58 -34.04
N GLU A 172 -9.95 -6.96 -35.18
CA GLU A 172 -11.14 -6.12 -35.36
C GLU A 172 -12.41 -6.97 -35.50
N LEU A 173 -13.52 -6.53 -34.91
CA LEU A 173 -14.75 -7.32 -34.81
C LEU A 173 -15.66 -7.31 -36.07
N ASP A 174 -15.32 -6.58 -37.13
CA ASP A 174 -16.30 -6.15 -38.17
C ASP A 174 -16.65 -7.17 -39.28
N GLN A 175 -16.41 -8.47 -39.11
CA GLN A 175 -16.94 -9.50 -40.03
C GLN A 175 -17.41 -10.75 -39.26
N GLY A 176 -18.73 -10.88 -39.05
CA GLY A 176 -19.41 -12.13 -38.62
C GLY A 176 -18.94 -12.72 -37.28
N SER A 177 -18.80 -11.87 -36.26
CA SER A 177 -17.91 -11.97 -35.09
C SER A 177 -18.04 -13.24 -34.23
N LEU A 178 -17.41 -14.32 -34.67
CA LEU A 178 -17.11 -15.55 -33.93
C LEU A 178 -15.73 -16.04 -34.42
N CYS A 179 -14.69 -15.96 -33.59
CA CYS A 179 -13.29 -16.14 -34.03
C CYS A 179 -12.71 -17.54 -33.70
N THR A 180 -11.86 -18.12 -34.55
CA THR A 180 -11.40 -19.54 -34.42
C THR A 180 -9.87 -19.75 -34.41
N SER A 181 -9.05 -18.69 -34.28
CA SER A 181 -7.58 -18.83 -34.35
C SER A 181 -6.93 -19.14 -32.98
N PHE A 182 -6.10 -20.18 -32.91
CA PHE A 182 -5.22 -20.50 -31.78
C PHE A 182 -4.00 -19.57 -31.77
N VAL A 183 -3.99 -18.58 -30.89
CA VAL A 183 -2.87 -17.64 -30.66
C VAL A 183 -2.82 -17.29 -29.17
N GLY A 184 -1.63 -17.02 -28.63
CA GLY A 184 -1.43 -16.55 -27.26
C GLY A 184 -0.55 -17.44 -26.39
N THR A 185 -0.26 -16.97 -25.19
CA THR A 185 0.57 -17.65 -24.19
C THR A 185 -0.30 -18.55 -23.33
N LEU A 186 -0.08 -19.88 -23.39
CA LEU A 186 -0.94 -20.91 -22.77
C LEU A 186 -1.30 -20.64 -21.31
N GLN A 187 -0.41 -19.98 -20.56
CA GLN A 187 -0.55 -19.69 -19.14
C GLN A 187 -1.64 -18.65 -18.81
N TYR A 188 -2.04 -17.80 -19.77
CA TYR A 188 -3.07 -16.74 -19.59
C TYR A 188 -4.26 -16.91 -20.55
N LEU A 189 -4.26 -18.02 -21.28
CA LEU A 189 -5.21 -18.24 -22.36
C LEU A 189 -6.57 -18.70 -21.81
N ALA A 190 -7.65 -18.11 -22.32
CA ALA A 190 -9.00 -18.50 -21.95
C ALA A 190 -9.31 -19.94 -22.41
N PRO A 191 -10.10 -20.73 -21.63
CA PRO A 191 -10.38 -22.14 -21.96
C PRO A 191 -10.98 -22.36 -23.35
N GLU A 192 -11.86 -21.47 -23.81
CA GLU A 192 -12.52 -21.58 -25.11
C GLU A 192 -11.54 -21.51 -26.30
N LEU A 193 -10.37 -20.88 -26.12
CA LEU A 193 -9.31 -20.85 -27.13
C LEU A 193 -8.58 -22.20 -27.23
N LEU A 194 -8.44 -22.93 -26.12
CA LEU A 194 -7.90 -24.29 -26.09
C LEU A 194 -8.87 -25.29 -26.73
N GLU A 195 -10.17 -25.07 -26.53
CA GLU A 195 -11.25 -25.87 -27.11
C GLU A 195 -11.53 -25.56 -28.59
N GLN A 196 -10.77 -24.62 -29.19
CA GLN A 196 -10.94 -24.15 -30.58
C GLN A 196 -12.36 -23.66 -30.88
N GLN A 197 -13.06 -23.18 -29.85
CA GLN A 197 -14.40 -22.64 -29.98
C GLN A 197 -14.36 -21.20 -30.47
N LYS A 198 -15.53 -20.75 -30.93
CA LYS A 198 -15.73 -19.36 -31.29
C LYS A 198 -15.76 -18.50 -30.01
N TYR A 199 -15.00 -17.41 -30.00
CA TYR A 199 -14.82 -16.57 -28.81
C TYR A 199 -15.19 -15.09 -29.00
N THR A 200 -15.24 -14.34 -27.89
CA THR A 200 -15.63 -12.91 -27.81
C THR A 200 -14.61 -12.10 -26.99
N VAL A 201 -14.91 -10.83 -26.67
CA VAL A 201 -14.10 -9.96 -25.78
C VAL A 201 -13.79 -10.61 -24.41
N THR A 202 -14.61 -11.57 -23.99
CA THR A 202 -14.48 -12.28 -22.71
C THR A 202 -13.18 -13.08 -22.57
N VAL A 203 -12.45 -13.33 -23.66
CA VAL A 203 -11.11 -13.93 -23.55
C VAL A 203 -10.13 -13.00 -22.86
N ASP A 204 -10.23 -11.69 -23.10
CA ASP A 204 -9.37 -10.69 -22.46
C ASP A 204 -9.74 -10.54 -20.96
N TYR A 205 -10.99 -10.80 -20.58
CA TYR A 205 -11.40 -10.80 -19.16
C TYR A 205 -10.71 -11.92 -18.39
N TRP A 206 -10.61 -13.11 -18.97
CA TRP A 206 -9.89 -14.22 -18.36
C TRP A 206 -8.40 -13.88 -18.20
N SER A 207 -7.78 -13.37 -19.27
CA SER A 207 -6.38 -12.95 -19.23
C SER A 207 -6.15 -11.84 -18.19
N PHE A 208 -7.06 -10.87 -18.08
CA PHE A 208 -6.96 -9.82 -17.07
C PHE A 208 -7.17 -10.35 -15.64
N GLY A 209 -8.14 -11.25 -15.43
CA GLY A 209 -8.36 -11.87 -14.12
C GLY A 209 -7.18 -12.72 -13.65
N THR A 210 -6.61 -13.52 -14.57
CA THR A 210 -5.42 -14.36 -14.25
C THR A 210 -4.20 -13.51 -13.93
N LEU A 211 -4.01 -12.41 -14.68
CA LEU A 211 -2.96 -11.43 -14.44
C LEU A 211 -3.15 -10.69 -13.11
N ALA A 212 -4.36 -10.20 -12.83
CA ALA A 212 -4.68 -9.52 -11.58
C ALA A 212 -4.44 -10.43 -10.36
N PHE A 213 -4.89 -11.68 -10.44
CA PHE A 213 -4.65 -12.68 -9.40
C PHE A 213 -3.15 -12.91 -9.16
N GLU A 214 -2.34 -13.02 -10.21
CA GLU A 214 -0.89 -13.19 -10.09
C GLU A 214 -0.22 -11.97 -9.48
N CYS A 215 -0.70 -10.77 -9.81
CA CYS A 215 -0.20 -9.53 -9.20
C CYS A 215 -0.55 -9.44 -7.71
N ILE A 216 -1.68 -10.00 -7.27
CA ILE A 216 -2.09 -10.02 -5.87
C ILE A 216 -1.34 -11.09 -5.05
N THR A 217 -1.06 -12.25 -5.65
CA THR A 217 -0.61 -13.44 -4.90
C THR A 217 0.82 -13.89 -5.22
N GLY A 218 1.42 -13.40 -6.31
CA GLY A 218 2.72 -13.81 -6.81
C GLY A 218 2.71 -15.09 -7.67
N PHE A 219 1.54 -15.71 -7.90
CA PHE A 219 1.41 -16.91 -8.75
C PHE A 219 0.07 -16.95 -9.50
N ARG A 220 -0.03 -17.71 -10.59
CA ARG A 220 -1.27 -17.80 -11.39
C ARG A 220 -2.35 -18.63 -10.69
N PRO A 221 -3.65 -18.34 -10.92
CA PRO A 221 -4.76 -18.95 -10.17
C PRO A 221 -4.92 -20.45 -10.37
N PHE A 222 -4.60 -20.97 -11.55
CA PHE A 222 -4.95 -22.35 -11.92
C PHE A 222 -3.72 -23.15 -12.31
N LEU A 223 -3.25 -24.04 -11.42
CA LEU A 223 -2.23 -25.07 -11.65
C LEU A 223 -1.10 -24.64 -12.62
N PRO A 224 -0.29 -23.62 -12.27
CA PRO A 224 0.56 -22.85 -13.19
C PRO A 224 1.60 -23.63 -14.00
N ASN A 225 1.97 -24.83 -13.54
CA ASN A 225 3.04 -25.65 -14.10
C ASN A 225 2.52 -26.94 -14.75
N TRP A 226 1.20 -27.13 -14.79
CA TRP A 226 0.58 -28.33 -15.36
C TRP A 226 0.52 -28.24 -16.89
N GLN A 227 0.65 -29.38 -17.56
CA GLN A 227 0.52 -29.42 -19.02
C GLN A 227 -0.93 -29.12 -19.45
N PRO A 228 -1.16 -28.50 -20.62
CA PRO A 228 -2.49 -28.01 -21.02
C PRO A 228 -3.61 -29.03 -20.95
N VAL A 229 -3.35 -30.30 -21.33
CA VAL A 229 -4.37 -31.37 -21.31
C VAL A 229 -4.78 -31.72 -19.88
N GLN A 230 -3.80 -31.88 -18.98
CA GLN A 230 -4.02 -32.19 -17.57
C GLN A 230 -4.67 -31.01 -16.86
N TRP A 231 -4.18 -29.80 -17.14
CA TRP A 231 -4.72 -28.54 -16.66
C TRP A 231 -6.19 -28.39 -17.04
N HIS A 232 -6.53 -28.56 -18.32
CA HIS A 232 -7.91 -28.40 -18.80
C HIS A 232 -8.85 -29.41 -18.13
N SER A 233 -8.46 -30.69 -18.10
CA SER A 233 -9.24 -31.75 -17.46
C SER A 233 -9.53 -31.47 -15.98
N LYS A 234 -8.55 -30.91 -15.25
CA LYS A 234 -8.68 -30.65 -13.82
C LYS A 234 -9.40 -29.35 -13.51
N VAL A 235 -9.04 -28.24 -14.18
CA VAL A 235 -9.60 -26.91 -13.93
C VAL A 235 -11.04 -26.81 -14.42
N ARG A 236 -11.45 -27.60 -15.43
CA ARG A 236 -12.85 -27.71 -15.85
C ARG A 236 -13.80 -28.18 -14.72
N GLN A 237 -13.28 -28.82 -13.68
CA GLN A 237 -14.05 -29.28 -12.52
C GLN A 237 -14.34 -28.16 -11.52
N LYS A 238 -13.77 -26.96 -11.71
CA LYS A 238 -13.96 -25.83 -10.80
C LYS A 238 -15.41 -25.38 -10.76
N SER A 239 -15.84 -24.87 -9.62
CA SER A 239 -17.12 -24.19 -9.46
C SER A 239 -17.10 -22.79 -10.08
N GLU A 240 -18.28 -22.16 -10.15
CA GLU A 240 -18.45 -20.77 -10.61
C GLU A 240 -17.73 -19.77 -9.68
N VAL A 241 -17.64 -20.08 -8.38
CA VAL A 241 -17.02 -19.21 -7.36
C VAL A 241 -15.53 -19.49 -7.16
N ASP A 242 -15.00 -20.57 -7.72
CA ASP A 242 -13.58 -20.91 -7.56
C ASP A 242 -12.69 -19.98 -8.38
N ILE A 243 -11.79 -19.28 -7.67
CA ILE A 243 -10.78 -18.38 -8.24
C ILE A 243 -9.37 -18.95 -8.18
N VAL A 244 -9.15 -20.03 -7.43
CA VAL A 244 -7.84 -20.69 -7.34
C VAL A 244 -7.98 -22.21 -7.32
N VAL A 245 -7.12 -22.87 -8.10
CA VAL A 245 -6.92 -24.32 -8.07
C VAL A 245 -5.42 -24.56 -7.92
N SER A 246 -5.02 -25.07 -6.76
CA SER A 246 -3.62 -25.20 -6.36
C SER A 246 -3.29 -26.62 -5.90
N GLU A 247 -2.01 -26.94 -5.91
CA GLU A 247 -1.48 -28.20 -5.41
C GLU A 247 -0.73 -27.93 -4.10
N ASP A 248 -1.07 -28.67 -3.05
CA ASP A 248 -0.42 -28.54 -1.74
C ASP A 248 0.94 -29.27 -1.68
N LEU A 249 1.60 -29.23 -0.52
CA LEU A 249 2.92 -29.88 -0.35
C LEU A 249 2.86 -31.42 -0.50
N ASN A 250 1.67 -32.00 -0.36
CA ASN A 250 1.42 -33.44 -0.48
C ASN A 250 0.96 -33.84 -1.89
N GLY A 251 0.89 -32.90 -2.84
CA GLY A 251 0.40 -33.15 -4.19
C GLY A 251 -1.13 -33.17 -4.31
N THR A 252 -1.86 -32.78 -3.27
CA THR A 252 -3.33 -32.76 -3.30
C THR A 252 -3.81 -31.49 -3.98
N VAL A 253 -4.67 -31.65 -4.98
CA VAL A 253 -5.30 -30.52 -5.68
C VAL A 253 -6.47 -29.98 -4.86
N LYS A 254 -6.38 -28.70 -4.47
CA LYS A 254 -7.40 -27.96 -3.71
C LYS A 254 -8.03 -26.88 -4.59
N PHE A 255 -9.36 -26.78 -4.53
CA PHE A 255 -10.18 -25.73 -5.14
C PHE A 255 -10.60 -24.76 -4.03
N SER A 256 -10.61 -23.47 -4.31
CA SER A 256 -11.06 -22.47 -3.34
C SER A 256 -11.68 -21.26 -4.03
N SER A 257 -12.74 -20.75 -3.43
CA SER A 257 -13.36 -19.46 -3.76
C SER A 257 -12.64 -18.29 -3.11
N SER A 258 -11.81 -18.55 -2.09
CA SER A 258 -11.14 -17.52 -1.31
C SER A 258 -9.77 -17.15 -1.88
N LEU A 259 -9.47 -15.86 -1.83
CA LEU A 259 -8.20 -15.28 -2.24
C LEU A 259 -7.07 -15.79 -1.32
N PRO A 260 -5.99 -16.40 -1.85
CA PRO A 260 -4.93 -16.95 -1.02
C PRO A 260 -4.23 -15.92 -0.14
N TYR A 261 -3.85 -16.36 1.06
CA TYR A 261 -2.91 -15.68 1.95
C TYR A 261 -1.52 -16.37 1.89
N PRO A 262 -0.40 -15.63 1.87
CA PRO A 262 -0.28 -14.19 2.08
C PRO A 262 -0.55 -13.37 0.82
N ASN A 263 -1.08 -12.16 1.02
CA ASN A 263 -1.17 -11.09 0.03
C ASN A 263 -1.07 -9.73 0.77
N ASN A 264 -0.85 -8.65 0.03
CA ASN A 264 -0.60 -7.32 0.60
C ASN A 264 -1.82 -6.38 0.55
N LEU A 265 -3.03 -6.92 0.39
CA LEU A 265 -4.27 -6.13 0.39
C LEU A 265 -4.84 -6.00 1.80
N ASN A 266 -5.51 -4.88 2.06
CA ASN A 266 -6.38 -4.75 3.23
C ASN A 266 -7.60 -5.68 3.15
N SER A 267 -8.27 -5.89 4.29
CA SER A 267 -9.37 -6.85 4.42
C SER A 267 -10.54 -6.58 3.47
N VAL A 268 -10.92 -5.31 3.30
CA VAL A 268 -12.05 -4.92 2.44
C VAL A 268 -11.70 -5.11 0.97
N LEU A 269 -10.50 -4.69 0.54
CA LEU A 269 -10.07 -4.90 -0.85
C LEU A 269 -9.93 -6.38 -1.18
N ALA A 270 -9.39 -7.20 -0.27
CA ALA A 270 -9.30 -8.64 -0.47
C ALA A 270 -10.69 -9.26 -0.72
N GLU A 271 -11.68 -8.95 0.12
CA GLU A 271 -13.05 -9.46 -0.01
C GLU A 271 -13.72 -9.00 -1.31
N ARG A 272 -13.56 -7.73 -1.67
CA ARG A 272 -14.21 -7.14 -2.85
C ARG A 272 -13.56 -7.62 -4.16
N LEU A 273 -12.24 -7.68 -4.21
CA LEU A 273 -11.50 -8.18 -5.37
C LEU A 273 -11.64 -9.68 -5.54
N GLU A 274 -11.79 -10.46 -4.46
CA GLU A 274 -12.14 -11.89 -4.52
C GLU A 274 -13.42 -12.11 -5.32
N LYS A 275 -14.49 -11.39 -4.97
CA LYS A 275 -15.77 -11.46 -5.68
C LYS A 275 -15.63 -11.00 -7.14
N TRP A 276 -14.91 -9.90 -7.38
CA TRP A 276 -14.65 -9.44 -8.75
C TRP A 276 -13.86 -10.47 -9.59
N LEU A 277 -12.88 -11.15 -8.99
CA LEU A 277 -12.13 -12.21 -9.67
C LEU A 277 -13.00 -13.40 -10.05
N GLN A 278 -14.08 -13.71 -9.31
CA GLN A 278 -15.04 -14.75 -9.71
C GLN A 278 -15.71 -14.41 -11.05
N LEU A 279 -16.04 -13.14 -11.30
CA LEU A 279 -16.59 -12.69 -12.59
C LEU A 279 -15.57 -12.85 -13.72
N MET A 280 -14.29 -12.53 -13.46
CA MET A 280 -13.23 -12.52 -14.46
C MET A 280 -12.69 -13.93 -14.76
N LEU A 281 -12.62 -14.79 -13.76
CA LEU A 281 -12.12 -16.17 -13.82
C LEU A 281 -13.25 -17.20 -14.00
N MET A 282 -14.42 -16.75 -14.45
CA MET A 282 -15.55 -17.62 -14.79
C MET A 282 -15.19 -18.54 -15.97
N TRP A 283 -15.44 -19.84 -15.82
CA TRP A 283 -15.19 -20.80 -16.91
C TRP A 283 -16.12 -20.54 -18.10
N HIS A 284 -17.41 -20.33 -17.83
CA HIS A 284 -18.43 -20.18 -18.87
C HIS A 284 -18.21 -18.88 -19.69
N PRO A 285 -17.94 -18.98 -21.00
CA PRO A 285 -17.41 -17.87 -21.79
C PRO A 285 -18.40 -16.71 -21.94
N ARG A 286 -19.71 -16.96 -21.96
CA ARG A 286 -20.74 -15.89 -22.08
C ARG A 286 -21.13 -15.27 -20.75
N GLN A 287 -20.91 -15.96 -19.64
CA GLN A 287 -21.24 -15.45 -18.30
C GLN A 287 -20.06 -14.67 -17.72
N ARG A 288 -18.83 -14.98 -18.16
CA ARG A 288 -17.62 -14.25 -17.76
C ARG A 288 -17.76 -12.74 -17.98
N GLY A 289 -17.44 -11.98 -16.95
CA GLY A 289 -17.57 -10.52 -16.93
C GLY A 289 -19.01 -10.00 -16.82
N THR A 290 -20.00 -10.87 -16.58
CA THR A 290 -21.38 -10.46 -16.27
C THR A 290 -21.47 -10.13 -14.80
N ASP A 291 -21.76 -8.87 -14.50
CA ASP A 291 -21.98 -8.41 -13.13
C ASP A 291 -23.47 -8.53 -12.75
N PRO A 292 -23.82 -8.91 -11.51
CA PRO A 292 -25.21 -9.03 -11.07
C PRO A 292 -26.01 -7.73 -11.17
N THR A 293 -25.34 -6.58 -11.01
CA THR A 293 -25.94 -5.24 -11.03
C THR A 293 -25.88 -4.62 -12.42
N TYR A 294 -24.72 -4.71 -13.08
CA TYR A 294 -24.46 -4.04 -14.36
C TYR A 294 -24.69 -4.91 -15.60
N GLY A 295 -24.95 -6.20 -15.43
CA GLY A 295 -25.23 -7.13 -16.52
C GLY A 295 -23.97 -7.51 -17.33
N PRO A 296 -24.13 -7.95 -18.60
CA PRO A 296 -23.03 -8.46 -19.41
C PRO A 296 -22.02 -7.36 -19.73
N ASN A 297 -20.72 -7.68 -19.61
CA ASN A 297 -19.60 -6.72 -19.69
C ASN A 297 -19.59 -5.67 -18.56
N GLY A 298 -20.37 -5.90 -17.50
CA GLY A 298 -20.46 -5.03 -16.32
C GLY A 298 -19.24 -5.10 -15.40
N CYS A 299 -18.30 -6.03 -15.62
CA CYS A 299 -17.12 -6.22 -14.76
C CYS A 299 -16.21 -5.00 -14.62
N PHE A 300 -16.17 -4.12 -15.63
CA PHE A 300 -15.39 -2.88 -15.54
C PHE A 300 -16.04 -1.87 -14.59
N LYS A 301 -17.37 -1.72 -14.61
CA LYS A 301 -18.09 -0.86 -13.66
C LYS A 301 -18.02 -1.41 -12.24
N ALA A 302 -18.13 -2.73 -12.10
CA ALA A 302 -17.93 -3.39 -10.82
C ALA A 302 -16.53 -3.12 -10.23
N LEU A 303 -15.50 -3.06 -11.07
CA LEU A 303 -14.16 -2.67 -10.63
C LEU A 303 -14.06 -1.18 -10.30
N ASP A 304 -14.70 -0.30 -11.08
CA ASP A 304 -14.75 1.13 -10.79
C ASP A 304 -15.34 1.38 -9.38
N ASP A 305 -16.39 0.64 -8.98
CA ASP A 305 -16.97 0.73 -7.63
C ASP A 305 -15.96 0.36 -6.53
N ILE A 306 -15.07 -0.59 -6.79
CA ILE A 306 -14.02 -1.00 -5.84
C ILE A 306 -12.92 0.06 -5.79
N LEU A 307 -12.47 0.56 -6.95
CA LEU A 307 -11.40 1.55 -7.07
C LEU A 307 -11.80 2.91 -6.48
N ASN A 308 -13.09 3.24 -6.49
CA ASN A 308 -13.63 4.50 -5.96
C ASN A 308 -13.96 4.44 -4.45
N LEU A 309 -13.73 3.30 -3.78
CA LEU A 309 -13.92 3.20 -2.34
C LEU A 309 -12.97 4.15 -1.60
N LYS A 310 -13.54 4.90 -0.65
CA LYS A 310 -12.77 5.63 0.35
C LYS A 310 -12.64 4.74 1.58
N LEU A 311 -11.42 4.34 1.92
CA LEU A 311 -11.13 3.42 3.02
C LEU A 311 -10.42 4.17 4.14
N VAL A 312 -10.87 3.95 5.37
CA VAL A 312 -10.20 4.41 6.59
C VAL A 312 -9.63 3.21 7.31
N HIS A 313 -8.35 3.27 7.69
CA HIS A 313 -7.65 2.20 8.39
C HIS A 313 -7.43 2.60 9.84
N ILE A 314 -7.82 1.72 10.77
CA ILE A 314 -7.75 1.97 12.21
C ILE A 314 -6.99 0.83 12.87
N LEU A 315 -5.82 1.14 13.42
CA LEU A 315 -5.05 0.21 14.25
C LEU A 315 -5.57 0.30 15.69
N ASN A 316 -6.21 -0.75 16.16
CA ASN A 316 -6.58 -0.88 17.57
C ASN A 316 -5.33 -1.18 18.40
N MET A 317 -4.90 -0.23 19.23
CA MET A 317 -3.70 -0.39 20.04
C MET A 317 -3.88 -1.37 21.21
N VAL A 318 -5.12 -1.76 21.54
CA VAL A 318 -5.42 -2.80 22.54
C VAL A 318 -5.09 -4.19 21.99
N THR A 319 -5.49 -4.47 20.75
CA THR A 319 -5.40 -5.80 20.14
C THR A 319 -4.32 -5.91 19.06
N GLY A 320 -3.73 -4.79 18.63
CA GLY A 320 -2.83 -4.69 17.48
C GLY A 320 -3.43 -5.11 16.14
N THR A 321 -4.76 -5.12 16.02
CA THR A 321 -5.47 -5.47 14.77
C THR A 321 -5.84 -4.22 13.98
N ILE A 322 -5.75 -4.31 12.65
CA ILE A 322 -6.15 -3.23 11.74
C ILE A 322 -7.56 -3.50 11.26
N HIS A 323 -8.46 -2.57 11.56
CA HIS A 323 -9.83 -2.54 11.07
C HIS A 323 -9.92 -1.58 9.89
N THR A 324 -10.59 -1.98 8.80
CA THR A 324 -10.73 -1.15 7.60
C THR A 324 -12.20 -0.88 7.35
N TYR A 325 -12.54 0.40 7.24
CA TYR A 325 -13.92 0.87 7.09
C TYR A 325 -14.08 1.59 5.75
N PRO A 326 -14.95 1.10 4.85
CA PRO A 326 -15.41 1.92 3.74
C PRO A 326 -16.27 3.06 4.29
N VAL A 327 -15.98 4.29 3.87
CA VAL A 327 -16.69 5.50 4.29
C VAL A 327 -17.21 6.28 3.09
N THR A 328 -18.29 7.03 3.26
CA THR A 328 -18.79 7.97 2.25
C THR A 328 -18.29 9.39 2.55
N GLU A 329 -18.45 10.33 1.61
CA GLU A 329 -18.03 11.73 1.81
C GLU A 329 -18.78 12.41 2.95
N ASP A 330 -20.05 12.07 3.12
CA ASP A 330 -20.95 12.66 4.11
C ASP A 330 -20.97 11.92 5.46
N GLU A 331 -20.25 10.80 5.60
CA GLU A 331 -20.25 10.03 6.84
C GLU A 331 -19.59 10.82 7.98
N SER A 332 -20.32 11.00 9.09
CA SER A 332 -19.83 11.70 10.27
C SER A 332 -18.83 10.86 11.05
N LEU A 333 -17.96 11.52 11.85
CA LEU A 333 -17.03 10.80 12.72
C LEU A 333 -17.77 9.96 13.77
N GLN A 334 -18.95 10.39 14.23
CA GLN A 334 -19.78 9.64 15.18
C GLN A 334 -20.28 8.33 14.58
N SER A 335 -20.73 8.34 13.32
CA SER A 335 -21.11 7.12 12.59
C SER A 335 -19.93 6.13 12.51
N LEU A 336 -18.73 6.63 12.19
CA LEU A 336 -17.54 5.81 12.17
C LEU A 336 -17.21 5.25 13.58
N LYS A 337 -17.28 6.06 14.64
CA LYS A 337 -17.07 5.62 16.03
C LYS A 337 -18.03 4.51 16.45
N ALA A 338 -19.31 4.60 16.07
CA ALA A 338 -20.30 3.56 16.34
C ALA A 338 -19.93 2.22 15.67
N ARG A 339 -19.37 2.26 14.45
CA ARG A 339 -18.88 1.06 13.74
C ARG A 339 -17.62 0.50 14.38
N ILE A 340 -16.69 1.36 14.80
CA ILE A 340 -15.50 0.96 15.56
C ILE A 340 -15.90 0.23 16.85
N GLN A 341 -16.92 0.74 17.55
CA GLN A 341 -17.41 0.12 18.79
C GLN A 341 -17.91 -1.31 18.55
N GLN A 342 -18.54 -1.60 17.41
CA GLN A 342 -19.02 -2.94 17.09
C GLN A 342 -17.88 -3.95 16.94
N ASP A 343 -16.76 -3.55 16.34
CA ASP A 343 -15.62 -4.46 16.11
C ASP A 343 -14.65 -4.53 17.29
N THR A 344 -14.56 -3.48 18.10
CA THR A 344 -13.55 -3.35 19.16
C THR A 344 -14.12 -3.47 20.57
N GLY A 345 -15.42 -3.25 20.74
CA GLY A 345 -16.09 -3.17 22.04
C GLY A 345 -15.80 -1.91 22.84
N ILE A 346 -15.03 -0.95 22.31
CA ILE A 346 -14.67 0.30 22.99
C ILE A 346 -15.82 1.32 22.79
N PRO A 347 -16.47 1.82 23.86
CA PRO A 347 -17.53 2.83 23.77
C PRO A 347 -17.08 4.11 23.07
N GLU A 348 -17.98 4.80 22.36
CA GLU A 348 -17.63 6.02 21.59
C GLU A 348 -16.93 7.11 22.43
N GLU A 349 -17.32 7.26 23.70
CA GLU A 349 -16.74 8.17 24.69
C GLU A 349 -15.30 7.81 25.09
N ASP A 350 -14.95 6.52 25.05
CA ASP A 350 -13.64 6.01 25.44
C ASP A 350 -12.67 5.90 24.25
N GLN A 351 -13.17 6.06 23.02
CA GLN A 351 -12.36 6.03 21.80
C GLN A 351 -11.54 7.33 21.63
N GLU A 352 -10.24 7.25 21.94
CA GLU A 352 -9.26 8.26 21.55
C GLU A 352 -8.60 7.87 20.22
N LEU A 353 -8.91 8.62 19.16
CA LEU A 353 -8.42 8.38 17.81
C LEU A 353 -7.33 9.41 17.46
N LEU A 354 -6.10 8.94 17.25
CA LEU A 354 -4.93 9.77 16.95
C LEU A 354 -4.39 9.51 15.55
N GLN A 355 -4.02 10.56 14.84
CA GLN A 355 -3.20 10.47 13.62
C GLN A 355 -1.70 10.34 13.96
N GLU A 356 -0.85 10.05 12.97
CA GLU A 356 0.60 9.88 13.13
C GLU A 356 1.28 11.04 13.91
N ALA A 357 0.85 12.29 13.68
CA ALA A 357 1.37 13.47 14.37
C ALA A 357 0.85 13.64 15.83
N GLY A 358 0.17 12.63 16.37
CA GLY A 358 -0.46 12.63 17.69
C GLY A 358 -1.62 13.62 17.81
N LEU A 359 -2.23 14.03 16.71
CA LEU A 359 -3.40 14.90 16.70
C LEU A 359 -4.67 14.05 16.85
N ALA A 360 -5.54 14.43 17.78
CA ALA A 360 -6.86 13.83 17.89
C ALA A 360 -7.73 14.23 16.70
N LEU A 361 -8.58 13.31 16.24
CA LEU A 361 -9.54 13.60 15.19
C LEU A 361 -10.54 14.68 15.63
N ILE A 362 -10.95 15.53 14.68
CA ILE A 362 -11.83 16.67 14.94
C ILE A 362 -13.29 16.20 14.83
N PRO A 363 -14.11 16.29 15.90
CA PRO A 363 -15.47 15.73 15.92
C PRO A 363 -16.44 16.28 14.88
N ASP A 364 -16.30 17.56 14.52
CA ASP A 364 -17.20 18.23 13.56
C ASP A 364 -16.83 17.97 12.10
N LYS A 365 -15.66 17.36 11.85
CA LYS A 365 -15.23 16.98 10.50
C LYS A 365 -15.76 15.59 10.13
N PRO A 366 -16.02 15.32 8.84
CA PRO A 366 -16.45 14.01 8.38
C PRO A 366 -15.36 12.95 8.63
N ALA A 367 -15.76 11.68 8.58
CA ALA A 367 -14.87 10.53 8.71
C ALA A 367 -13.75 10.51 7.65
N THR A 368 -13.98 11.13 6.50
CA THR A 368 -12.99 11.29 5.43
C THR A 368 -11.78 12.13 5.82
N GLN A 369 -11.79 12.84 6.96
CA GLN A 369 -10.63 13.56 7.48
C GLN A 369 -9.41 12.65 7.76
N CYS A 370 -9.63 11.34 7.87
CA CYS A 370 -8.59 10.34 8.07
C CYS A 370 -7.81 10.02 6.79
N ILE A 371 -8.34 10.41 5.63
CA ILE A 371 -7.78 10.08 4.31
C ILE A 371 -6.99 11.28 3.80
N SER A 372 -5.73 11.06 3.41
CA SER A 372 -4.92 12.09 2.77
C SER A 372 -5.37 12.29 1.32
N ASP A 373 -5.44 13.56 0.87
CA ASP A 373 -5.81 13.96 -0.50
C ASP A 373 -4.78 13.58 -1.60
N GLY A 374 -3.88 12.62 -1.32
CA GLY A 374 -2.85 12.16 -2.23
C GLY A 374 -3.43 11.35 -3.39
N LYS A 375 -2.99 11.65 -4.62
CA LYS A 375 -3.29 10.83 -5.80
C LYS A 375 -2.73 9.41 -5.62
N LEU A 376 -3.50 8.41 -6.06
CA LEU A 376 -3.10 7.00 -6.11
C LEU A 376 -1.76 6.83 -6.83
N ASN A 377 -0.78 6.20 -6.18
CA ASN A 377 0.52 5.82 -6.75
C ASN A 377 0.94 4.43 -6.24
N GLU A 378 1.95 3.82 -6.85
CA GLU A 378 2.43 2.48 -6.47
C GLU A 378 2.96 2.37 -5.03
N GLY A 379 3.39 3.49 -4.44
CA GLY A 379 3.88 3.56 -3.06
C GLY A 379 2.78 3.70 -2.01
N ARG A 380 1.51 3.90 -2.42
CA ARG A 380 0.39 4.02 -1.49
C ARG A 380 0.20 2.71 -0.73
N THR A 381 0.33 2.77 0.58
CA THR A 381 -0.01 1.69 1.50
C THR A 381 -1.06 2.20 2.48
N LEU A 382 -1.74 1.27 3.16
CA LEU A 382 -2.64 1.59 4.27
C LEU A 382 -1.96 2.40 5.40
N ASP A 383 -0.63 2.40 5.46
CA ASP A 383 0.15 3.10 6.51
C ASP A 383 0.11 4.62 6.36
N MET A 384 -0.17 5.14 5.15
CA MET A 384 -0.19 6.59 4.90
C MET A 384 -1.39 7.28 5.56
N ASP A 385 -2.52 6.56 5.66
CA ASP A 385 -3.81 7.07 6.13
C ASP A 385 -4.26 6.33 7.42
N LEU A 386 -3.28 5.84 8.20
CA LEU A 386 -3.55 5.02 9.39
C LEU A 386 -3.89 5.89 10.61
N VAL A 387 -5.00 5.56 11.26
CA VAL A 387 -5.41 6.14 12.55
C VAL A 387 -5.17 5.13 13.67
N PHE A 388 -4.68 5.60 14.80
CA PHE A 388 -4.42 4.80 15.99
C PHE A 388 -5.56 4.97 16.99
N LEU A 389 -6.19 3.86 17.38
CA LEU A 389 -7.25 3.84 18.36
C LEU A 389 -6.71 3.44 19.73
N PHE A 390 -6.97 4.28 20.73
CA PHE A 390 -6.70 4.04 22.14
C PHE A 390 -8.01 4.02 22.93
N ASP A 391 -8.01 3.24 23.99
CA ASP A 391 -9.09 3.10 24.96
C ASP A 391 -8.76 3.91 26.23
N ASN A 392 -9.53 4.96 26.49
CA ASN A 392 -9.37 5.84 27.65
C ASN A 392 -9.71 5.15 28.98
N SER A 393 -10.48 4.05 28.95
CA SER A 393 -10.81 3.28 30.16
C SER A 393 -9.61 2.47 30.68
N LYS A 394 -8.61 2.22 29.83
CA LYS A 394 -7.42 1.41 30.16
C LYS A 394 -6.29 2.25 30.74
N ILE A 395 -5.86 1.87 31.95
CA ILE A 395 -4.67 2.42 32.60
C ILE A 395 -3.36 1.73 32.19
N THR A 396 -3.44 0.48 31.72
CA THR A 396 -2.30 -0.33 31.27
C THR A 396 -2.70 -1.21 30.10
N TYR A 397 -1.80 -1.36 29.14
CA TYR A 397 -1.97 -2.26 28.00
C TYR A 397 -1.18 -3.54 28.24
N GLU A 398 -1.79 -4.68 27.90
CA GLU A 398 -1.11 -5.98 27.98
C GLU A 398 0.06 -6.02 26.99
N THR A 399 1.15 -6.66 27.39
CA THR A 399 2.39 -6.71 26.59
C THR A 399 2.33 -7.69 25.42
N GLN A 400 1.35 -8.60 25.43
CA GLN A 400 1.22 -9.66 24.42
C GLN A 400 0.07 -9.36 23.48
N ILE A 401 0.41 -9.18 22.21
CA ILE A 401 -0.53 -9.10 21.10
C ILE A 401 -0.41 -10.39 20.30
N SER A 402 -1.54 -10.98 19.91
CA SER A 402 -1.54 -12.17 19.06
C SER A 402 -0.96 -11.83 17.67
N PRO A 403 0.09 -12.51 17.21
CA PRO A 403 0.63 -12.29 15.88
C PRO A 403 -0.38 -12.74 14.82
N ARG A 404 -0.24 -12.20 13.60
CA ARG A 404 -1.11 -12.59 12.47
C ARG A 404 -1.03 -14.10 12.23
N PRO A 405 -2.14 -14.73 11.80
CA PRO A 405 -2.13 -16.11 11.38
C PRO A 405 -1.21 -16.27 10.15
N GLN A 406 -0.39 -17.30 10.18
CA GLN A 406 0.54 -17.62 9.09
C GLN A 406 -0.11 -18.57 8.06
N PRO A 407 0.33 -18.55 6.79
CA PRO A 407 -0.20 -19.44 5.74
C PRO A 407 -0.10 -20.93 6.09
N GLU A 408 -1.00 -21.76 5.55
CA GLU A 408 -1.04 -23.22 5.79
C GLU A 408 0.31 -23.90 5.49
N SER A 409 0.95 -23.52 4.38
CA SER A 409 2.26 -24.02 3.97
C SER A 409 3.40 -23.63 4.93
N VAL A 410 3.33 -22.43 5.52
CA VAL A 410 4.30 -21.97 6.52
C VAL A 410 4.11 -22.74 7.84
N SER A 411 2.86 -22.92 8.28
CA SER A 411 2.56 -23.74 9.46
C SER A 411 3.05 -25.18 9.27
N CYS A 412 2.83 -25.77 8.09
CA CYS A 412 3.27 -27.13 7.78
C CYS A 412 4.80 -27.27 7.84
N ILE A 413 5.55 -26.35 7.25
CA ILE A 413 7.02 -26.44 7.26
C ILE A 413 7.64 -26.09 8.62
N LEU A 414 6.96 -25.29 9.45
CA LEU A 414 7.39 -25.04 10.83
C LEU A 414 7.25 -26.28 11.72
N GLN A 415 6.26 -27.14 11.45
CA GLN A 415 6.09 -28.42 12.15
C GLN A 415 7.16 -29.45 11.71
N GLU A 416 7.51 -29.47 10.42
CA GLU A 416 8.45 -30.44 9.85
C GLU A 416 9.60 -29.78 9.06
N PRO A 417 10.49 -28.99 9.69
CA PRO A 417 11.49 -28.19 8.98
C PRO A 417 12.56 -29.02 8.25
N LYS A 418 12.68 -30.31 8.57
CA LYS A 418 13.62 -31.25 7.92
C LYS A 418 13.02 -31.98 6.72
N ARG A 419 11.74 -31.73 6.38
CA ARG A 419 11.07 -32.35 5.23
C ARG A 419 11.78 -31.93 3.94
N ASN A 420 12.13 -32.92 3.11
CA ASN A 420 12.65 -32.65 1.77
C ASN A 420 11.50 -32.20 0.85
N LEU A 421 11.69 -31.06 0.20
CA LEU A 421 10.74 -30.49 -0.75
C LEU A 421 11.42 -30.30 -2.11
N ALA A 422 10.66 -30.40 -3.19
CA ALA A 422 11.17 -30.06 -4.51
C ALA A 422 11.51 -28.56 -4.59
N PHE A 423 12.44 -28.16 -5.45
CA PHE A 423 12.91 -26.77 -5.55
C PHE A 423 11.76 -25.75 -5.73
N PHE A 424 10.76 -26.06 -6.54
CA PHE A 424 9.62 -25.16 -6.76
C PHE A 424 8.76 -24.97 -5.49
N GLN A 425 8.64 -26.03 -4.67
CA GLN A 425 7.96 -25.95 -3.37
C GLN A 425 8.80 -25.14 -2.38
N LEU A 426 10.12 -25.37 -2.34
CA LEU A 426 11.07 -24.58 -1.53
C LEU A 426 10.98 -23.09 -1.87
N ARG A 427 11.02 -22.73 -3.16
CA ARG A 427 10.89 -21.35 -3.62
C ARG A 427 9.62 -20.68 -3.09
N LYS A 428 8.49 -21.39 -3.08
CA LYS A 428 7.22 -20.88 -2.55
C LYS A 428 7.27 -20.71 -1.03
N VAL A 429 7.63 -21.75 -0.28
CA VAL A 429 7.59 -21.70 1.19
C VAL A 429 8.63 -20.74 1.77
N TRP A 430 9.82 -20.66 1.18
CA TRP A 430 10.84 -19.69 1.60
C TRP A 430 10.41 -18.25 1.32
N GLY A 431 9.80 -17.98 0.17
CA GLY A 431 9.20 -16.68 -0.12
C GLY A 431 8.13 -16.30 0.91
N GLN A 432 7.24 -17.23 1.24
CA GLN A 432 6.19 -17.01 2.25
C GLN A 432 6.75 -16.81 3.66
N VAL A 433 7.79 -17.55 4.07
CA VAL A 433 8.45 -17.34 5.37
C VAL A 433 9.12 -15.97 5.43
N TRP A 434 9.84 -15.58 4.37
CA TRP A 434 10.43 -14.25 4.26
C TRP A 434 9.36 -13.15 4.37
N HIS A 435 8.22 -13.32 3.69
CA HIS A 435 7.08 -12.40 3.74
C HIS A 435 6.45 -12.33 5.14
N SER A 436 6.32 -13.46 5.85
CA SER A 436 5.88 -13.47 7.25
C SER A 436 6.82 -12.67 8.15
N ILE A 437 8.13 -12.80 7.97
CA ILE A 437 9.13 -12.01 8.75
C ILE A 437 9.03 -10.52 8.40
N GLN A 438 8.85 -10.19 7.12
CA GLN A 438 8.62 -8.81 6.69
C GLN A 438 7.35 -8.25 7.35
N THR A 439 6.26 -8.99 7.36
CA THR A 439 4.99 -8.60 7.99
C THR A 439 5.17 -8.35 9.49
N LEU A 440 5.91 -9.22 10.20
CA LEU A 440 6.24 -9.01 11.61
C LEU A 440 7.02 -7.71 11.84
N LYS A 441 8.00 -7.41 10.98
CA LYS A 441 8.75 -6.15 11.04
C LYS A 441 7.84 -4.94 10.82
N GLU A 442 6.97 -4.99 9.82
CA GLU A 442 6.04 -3.91 9.49
C GLU A 442 5.01 -3.69 10.60
N ASP A 443 4.38 -4.74 11.11
CA ASP A 443 3.42 -4.66 12.21
C ASP A 443 4.07 -4.11 13.49
N CYS A 444 5.32 -4.50 13.81
CA CYS A 444 6.07 -3.94 14.93
C CYS A 444 6.33 -2.43 14.75
N ASN A 445 6.68 -2.00 13.53
CA ASN A 445 6.88 -0.58 13.23
C ASN A 445 5.57 0.22 13.37
N ARG A 446 4.43 -0.33 12.95
CA ARG A 446 3.11 0.30 13.12
C ARG A 446 2.76 0.51 14.60
N LEU A 447 3.01 -0.50 15.43
CA LEU A 447 2.81 -0.39 16.88
C LEU A 447 3.71 0.70 17.49
N GLN A 448 4.97 0.79 17.05
CA GLN A 448 5.85 1.90 17.45
C GLN A 448 5.33 3.26 16.98
N GLN A 449 4.78 3.36 15.78
CA GLN A 449 4.16 4.61 15.30
C GLN A 449 2.97 5.01 16.17
N GLY A 450 2.11 4.06 16.55
CA GLY A 450 1.02 4.33 17.50
C GLY A 450 1.53 4.84 18.84
N GLN A 451 2.55 4.20 19.41
CA GLN A 451 3.17 4.67 20.65
C GLN A 451 3.77 6.09 20.51
N ARG A 452 4.41 6.40 19.36
CA ARG A 452 4.92 7.74 19.07
C ARG A 452 3.79 8.76 18.94
N ALA A 453 2.68 8.41 18.31
CA ALA A 453 1.51 9.29 18.20
C ALA A 453 0.95 9.65 19.58
N ALA A 454 0.80 8.66 20.48
CA ALA A 454 0.39 8.90 21.86
C ALA A 454 1.41 9.78 22.62
N MET A 455 2.71 9.54 22.45
CA MET A 455 3.76 10.37 23.04
C MET A 455 3.68 11.83 22.55
N MET A 456 3.44 12.05 21.25
CA MET A 456 3.29 13.40 20.68
C MET A 456 2.06 14.11 21.24
N ASN A 457 0.95 13.39 21.42
CA ASN A 457 -0.24 13.91 22.08
C ASN A 457 0.06 14.34 23.54
N LEU A 458 0.73 13.47 24.31
CA LEU A 458 1.14 13.75 25.69
C LEU A 458 2.04 14.99 25.78
N LEU A 459 3.05 15.10 24.92
CA LEU A 459 3.96 16.26 24.89
C LEU A 459 3.21 17.56 24.59
N ARG A 460 2.21 17.52 23.71
CA ARG A 460 1.36 18.67 23.40
C ARG A 460 0.52 19.08 24.62
N ASN A 461 -0.11 18.13 25.29
CA ASN A 461 -0.87 18.37 26.51
C ASN A 461 0.01 18.92 27.64
N ASN A 462 1.19 18.33 27.85
CA ASN A 462 2.15 18.81 28.85
C ASN A 462 2.62 20.25 28.57
N SER A 463 2.78 20.63 27.30
CA SER A 463 3.09 22.02 26.92
C SER A 463 1.97 22.98 27.33
N CYS A 464 0.71 22.64 27.06
CA CYS A 464 -0.44 23.44 27.47
C CYS A 464 -0.55 23.54 29.00
N LEU A 465 -0.39 22.42 29.70
CA LEU A 465 -0.40 22.38 31.16
C LEU A 465 0.72 23.23 31.77
N SER A 466 1.92 23.20 31.17
CA SER A 466 3.04 24.05 31.58
C SER A 466 2.74 25.55 31.39
N LYS A 467 2.09 25.94 30.29
CA LYS A 467 1.64 27.32 30.07
C LYS A 467 0.61 27.77 31.11
N MET A 468 -0.35 26.90 31.43
CA MET A 468 -1.35 27.17 32.48
C MET A 468 -0.70 27.27 33.86
N LYS A 469 0.24 26.37 34.19
CA LYS A 469 1.03 26.43 35.44
C LYS A 469 1.75 27.76 35.59
N ASN A 470 2.41 28.23 34.54
CA ASN A 470 3.14 29.51 34.56
C ASN A 470 2.18 30.69 34.75
N SER A 471 1.01 30.65 34.11
CA SER A 471 -0.03 31.66 34.27
C SER A 471 -0.61 31.67 35.68
N MET A 472 -0.88 30.48 36.23
CA MET A 472 -1.35 30.30 37.61
C MET A 472 -0.31 30.79 38.62
N ALA A 473 0.96 30.49 38.44
CA ALA A 473 2.04 30.99 39.30
C ALA A 473 2.11 32.52 39.27
N SER A 474 1.98 33.13 38.08
CA SER A 474 1.93 34.58 37.94
C SER A 474 0.71 35.20 38.63
N MET A 475 -0.48 34.63 38.44
CA MET A 475 -1.71 35.08 39.10
C MET A 475 -1.64 34.93 40.62
N SER A 476 -1.07 33.83 41.10
CA SER A 476 -0.86 33.60 42.54
C SER A 476 0.08 34.64 43.15
N GLN A 477 1.18 34.97 42.47
CA GLN A 477 2.09 36.04 42.91
C GLN A 477 1.40 37.42 42.94
N GLN A 478 0.59 37.74 41.91
CA GLN A 478 -0.18 38.98 41.88
C GLN A 478 -1.22 39.04 42.99
N LEU A 479 -1.93 37.93 43.26
CA LEU A 479 -2.91 37.84 44.32
C LEU A 479 -2.24 38.02 45.69
N LYS A 480 -1.10 37.35 45.91
CA LYS A 480 -0.31 37.49 47.13
C LYS A 480 0.12 38.95 47.35
N ALA A 481 0.63 39.61 46.33
CA ALA A 481 1.02 41.02 46.41
C ALA A 481 -0.17 41.95 46.72
N LYS A 482 -1.33 41.72 46.08
CA LYS A 482 -2.56 42.49 46.35
C LYS A 482 -3.09 42.26 47.77
N LEU A 483 -3.04 41.03 48.27
CA LEU A 483 -3.46 40.70 49.63
C LEU A 483 -2.52 41.31 50.67
N ASP A 484 -1.20 41.24 50.46
CA ASP A 484 -0.22 41.88 51.35
C ASP A 484 -0.43 43.42 51.37
N PHE A 485 -0.72 44.04 50.22
CA PHE A 485 -1.08 45.47 50.13
C PHE A 485 -2.40 45.78 50.86
N PHE A 486 -3.45 44.98 50.63
CA PHE A 486 -4.76 45.16 51.28
C PHE A 486 -4.67 45.02 52.80
N LYS A 487 -3.97 44.01 53.30
CA LYS A 487 -3.72 43.79 54.73
C LYS A 487 -2.99 44.98 55.36
N THR A 488 -1.99 45.51 54.67
CA THR A 488 -1.28 46.70 55.14
C THR A 488 -2.22 47.90 55.20
N SER A 489 -3.05 48.11 54.17
CA SER A 489 -4.02 49.21 54.12
C SER A 489 -5.08 49.11 55.23
N ILE A 490 -5.72 47.95 55.37
CA ILE A 490 -6.80 47.77 56.35
C ILE A 490 -6.28 47.88 57.79
N GLN A 491 -5.07 47.41 58.06
CA GLN A 491 -4.44 47.55 59.37
C GLN A 491 -4.19 49.03 59.72
N ILE A 492 -3.68 49.81 58.77
CA ILE A 492 -3.46 51.25 58.95
C ILE A 492 -4.80 51.96 59.19
N ASP A 493 -5.83 51.65 58.41
CA ASP A 493 -7.16 52.24 58.56
C ASP A 493 -7.77 51.90 59.93
N LEU A 494 -7.66 50.65 60.39
CA LEU A 494 -8.14 50.21 61.70
C LEU A 494 -7.38 50.88 62.86
N GLU A 495 -6.05 50.97 62.78
CA GLU A 495 -5.22 51.65 63.79
C GLU A 495 -5.55 53.14 63.88
N LYS A 496 -5.57 53.84 62.74
CA LYS A 496 -5.89 55.28 62.69
C LYS A 496 -7.33 55.56 63.11
N TYR A 497 -8.28 54.70 62.77
CA TYR A 497 -9.65 54.80 63.25
C TYR A 497 -9.72 54.68 64.78
N SER A 498 -8.97 53.75 65.37
CA SER A 498 -8.93 53.58 66.84
C SER A 498 -8.35 54.81 67.55
N GLU A 499 -7.28 55.41 67.03
CA GLU A 499 -6.65 56.62 67.58
C GLU A 499 -7.60 57.83 67.59
N GLN A 500 -8.45 57.98 66.56
CA GLN A 500 -9.37 59.12 66.46
C GLN A 500 -10.69 58.94 67.22
N THR A 501 -10.98 57.78 67.83
CA THR A 501 -12.28 57.52 68.48
C THR A 501 -12.58 58.41 69.69
N GLU A 502 -11.57 59.09 70.27
CA GLU A 502 -11.72 59.99 71.41
C GLU A 502 -12.02 61.45 70.99
N PHE A 503 -11.62 61.87 69.78
CA PHE A 503 -11.73 63.27 69.31
C PHE A 503 -12.33 63.46 67.90
N GLY A 504 -12.72 62.38 67.20
CA GLY A 504 -13.16 62.38 65.78
C GLY A 504 -14.53 61.72 65.50
N ILE A 505 -14.77 61.35 64.24
CA ILE A 505 -16.04 60.77 63.75
C ILE A 505 -16.20 59.32 64.25
N ARG A 506 -17.33 59.02 64.91
CA ARG A 506 -17.69 57.68 65.43
C ARG A 506 -18.86 57.10 64.64
N GLU A 507 -18.64 56.04 63.87
CA GLU A 507 -19.72 55.23 63.30
C GLU A 507 -19.91 53.94 64.12
N ARG A 508 -21.13 53.74 64.64
CA ARG A 508 -21.55 52.55 65.39
C ARG A 508 -22.02 51.45 64.44
N SER A 509 -21.09 50.84 63.72
CA SER A 509 -21.30 49.53 63.08
C SER A 509 -19.97 48.79 63.06
N GLU A 510 -19.56 48.24 64.20
CA GLU A 510 -18.24 47.61 64.43
C GLU A 510 -18.03 46.23 63.77
N THR A 511 -18.85 45.84 62.78
CA THR A 511 -18.80 44.50 62.19
C THR A 511 -18.11 44.33 60.82
N PRO A 512 -17.93 45.34 59.93
CA PRO A 512 -17.37 45.07 58.59
C PRO A 512 -15.85 44.84 58.54
N GLY A 513 -15.03 45.72 59.13
CA GLY A 513 -13.57 45.71 58.92
C GLY A 513 -12.83 44.52 59.55
N ARG A 514 -13.30 44.00 60.69
CA ARG A 514 -12.73 42.78 61.30
C ARG A 514 -13.10 41.50 60.53
N THR A 515 -14.21 41.50 59.79
CA THR A 515 -14.58 40.35 58.95
C THR A 515 -13.76 40.26 57.66
N ASP A 516 -13.32 41.39 57.12
CA ASP A 516 -12.50 41.42 55.89
C ASP A 516 -11.05 40.97 56.12
N ASP A 517 -10.44 41.33 57.27
CA ASP A 517 -9.08 40.88 57.63
C ASP A 517 -9.00 39.35 57.86
N GLY A 518 -9.96 38.79 58.60
CA GLY A 518 -10.08 37.35 58.81
C GLY A 518 -10.40 36.55 57.52
N SER A 519 -10.96 37.21 56.50
CA SER A 519 -11.22 36.63 55.18
C SER A 519 -9.96 36.60 54.31
N ALA A 520 -9.12 37.64 54.37
CA ALA A 520 -7.84 37.72 53.67
C ALA A 520 -6.81 36.69 54.20
N ASP A 521 -6.84 36.38 55.50
CA ASP A 521 -5.97 35.36 56.10
C ASP A 521 -6.34 33.92 55.67
N ARG A 522 -7.64 33.61 55.51
CA ARG A 522 -8.07 32.30 54.98
C ARG A 522 -7.64 32.06 53.53
N HIS A 523 -7.53 33.12 52.72
CA HIS A 523 -7.07 33.00 51.33
C HIS A 523 -5.56 32.80 51.19
N ARG A 524 -4.74 33.24 52.16
CA ARG A 524 -3.29 33.02 52.14
C ARG A 524 -2.92 31.55 52.38
N GLY A 525 -3.64 30.87 53.29
CA GLY A 525 -3.40 29.46 53.62
C GLY A 525 -3.66 28.47 52.47
N LEU A 526 -4.37 28.89 51.41
CA LEU A 526 -4.59 28.10 50.20
C LEU A 526 -3.43 28.20 49.18
N THR A 527 -2.48 29.10 49.41
CA THR A 527 -1.35 29.37 48.49
C THR A 527 0.00 28.82 48.99
N GLU A 528 0.03 28.16 50.15
CA GLU A 528 1.21 27.44 50.64
C GLU A 528 1.15 25.97 50.17
N GLU A 529 2.18 25.53 49.43
CA GLU A 529 2.29 24.13 48.99
C GLU A 529 2.34 23.17 50.19
N PRO A 530 1.71 21.99 50.11
CA PRO A 530 1.95 20.95 51.09
C PRO A 530 3.36 20.40 50.89
N HIS A 531 4.26 20.66 51.84
CA HIS A 531 5.57 20.01 51.90
C HIS A 531 5.40 18.48 51.99
N GLY A 532 5.72 17.78 50.90
CA GLY A 532 5.97 16.33 50.92
C GLY A 532 7.33 16.03 51.56
N PRO A 533 7.52 14.87 52.21
CA PRO A 533 8.73 14.57 52.96
C PRO A 533 9.94 14.35 52.04
N GLU A 534 11.04 15.06 52.33
CA GLU A 534 12.34 14.92 51.70
C GLU A 534 12.95 13.52 51.97
N ALA A 535 13.22 12.77 50.91
CA ALA A 535 14.11 11.61 50.95
C ALA A 535 15.57 12.10 50.83
N GLY A 536 16.29 12.07 51.94
CA GLY A 536 17.71 12.44 51.99
C GLY A 536 18.59 11.50 51.16
N GLY A 537 19.16 12.03 50.07
CA GLY A 537 20.25 11.42 49.32
C GLY A 537 21.50 12.28 49.44
N ASN A 538 22.41 11.92 50.36
CA ASN A 538 23.73 12.54 50.48
C ASN A 538 24.79 11.57 49.97
N ALA A 539 25.38 11.85 48.80
CA ALA A 539 26.55 11.15 48.28
C ALA A 539 27.53 12.18 47.70
N GLY A 540 28.42 12.67 48.56
CA GLY A 540 29.60 13.41 48.17
C GLY A 540 30.63 12.51 47.49
N ARG A 541 31.16 12.95 46.35
CA ARG A 541 32.38 12.42 45.74
C ARG A 541 33.61 12.77 46.57
N PRO A 542 34.67 11.93 46.51
CA PRO A 542 36.02 12.44 46.37
C PRO A 542 36.72 11.90 45.11
N ARG A 543 37.60 12.75 44.56
CA ARG A 543 38.57 12.44 43.51
C ARG A 543 39.74 11.64 44.08
N GLY A 544 40.32 10.75 43.28
CA GLY A 544 41.65 10.17 43.54
C GLY A 544 42.04 9.12 42.51
N ALA A 545 43.08 9.39 41.73
CA ALA A 545 43.61 8.55 40.66
C ALA A 545 44.68 7.57 41.19
N SER A 546 44.75 6.35 40.63
CA SER A 546 46.01 5.59 40.50
C SER A 546 45.90 4.42 39.50
N LYS A 547 46.96 4.28 38.72
CA LYS A 547 47.22 3.29 37.65
C LYS A 547 47.51 1.87 38.18
N GLY A 548 47.37 0.86 37.31
CA GLY A 548 47.98 -0.48 37.43
C GLY A 548 47.15 -1.57 36.74
N ALA A 549 47.36 -1.84 35.45
CA ALA A 549 48.16 -2.94 34.92
C ALA A 549 47.62 -4.35 35.28
N VAL A 550 46.89 -4.98 34.35
CA VAL A 550 46.57 -6.41 34.38
C VAL A 550 47.53 -7.13 33.44
N GLN A 551 48.27 -8.08 34.00
CA GLN A 551 49.30 -8.88 33.36
C GLN A 551 48.72 -10.26 33.03
N GLU A 552 48.91 -10.70 31.78
CA GLU A 552 48.67 -12.07 31.33
C GLU A 552 49.50 -13.08 32.13
N THR A 553 48.92 -14.24 32.46
CA THR A 553 49.71 -15.46 32.62
C THR A 553 48.99 -16.69 32.03
N LYS A 554 49.72 -17.38 31.16
CA LYS A 554 49.44 -18.70 30.60
C LYS A 554 49.64 -19.79 31.65
N GLY A 555 48.88 -20.88 31.56
CA GLY A 555 49.16 -22.12 32.30
C GLY A 555 48.49 -23.33 31.67
N LYS A 556 49.25 -24.07 30.85
CA LYS A 556 48.94 -25.42 30.37
C LYS A 556 49.01 -26.41 31.54
N THR A 557 48.13 -27.42 31.55
CA THR A 557 48.51 -28.80 31.92
C THR A 557 47.56 -29.80 31.28
N SER A 558 48.13 -30.95 30.95
CA SER A 558 47.62 -32.01 30.09
C SER A 558 47.62 -33.34 30.84
N ARG A 559 46.52 -34.11 30.70
CA ARG A 559 46.41 -35.60 30.66
C ARG A 559 46.82 -36.39 31.93
N PRO A 560 46.44 -37.70 32.09
CA PRO A 560 46.16 -38.69 31.05
C PRO A 560 44.95 -39.66 31.24
N ALA A 561 44.77 -40.41 30.14
CA ALA A 561 44.05 -41.67 29.86
C ALA A 561 43.52 -42.54 31.02
N ASN A 562 42.27 -43.01 30.88
CA ASN A 562 41.93 -44.26 30.18
C ASN A 562 40.49 -44.20 29.66
#